data_AF-J7GSI8-F1
#
_entry.id   AF-J7GSI8-F1
#
_cell.length_a   1.000
_cell.length_b   1.000
_cell.length_c   1.000
_cell.angle_alpha   90.00
_cell.angle_beta   90.00
_cell.angle_gamma   90.00
#
_symmetry.space_group_name_H-M   'P 1'
#
loop_
_entity.id
_entity.type
_entity.pdbx_description
1 polymer ?
#
loop_
_entity_poly.entity_id
_entity_poly.type
_entity_poly.pdbx_seq_one_letter_code
_entity_poly.pdbx_strand_id
1 'polypeptide(L)'
;MIFINCENKIFGRINSVISKMMIFFNFYKKKIIFILFNISKIIFKKKFFFFHSGNIGNLKKKNITEKKFFYIKKSIYNMLPNNKNRKKNMKKLFLFNNNI
;
A
#
# COMPACT_ATOMS: atom_id res chain seq x y z
N MET A 1 -6.86 0.35 -17.26
CA MET A 1 -6.24 1.15 -16.16
C MET A 1 -7.31 1.42 -15.13
N ILE A 2 -6.98 1.48 -13.83
CA ILE A 2 -7.96 1.68 -12.75
C ILE A 2 -7.52 2.86 -11.90
N PHE A 3 -8.43 3.82 -11.73
CA PHE A 3 -8.25 5.00 -10.90
C PHE A 3 -9.01 4.82 -9.60
N ILE A 4 -8.36 5.13 -8.46
CA ILE A 4 -8.93 4.93 -7.13
C ILE A 4 -8.76 6.21 -6.30
N ASN A 5 -9.89 6.85 -5.98
CA ASN A 5 -9.92 7.96 -5.05
C ASN A 5 -9.75 7.44 -3.61
N CYS A 6 -8.74 7.92 -2.92
CA CYS A 6 -8.45 7.54 -1.54
C CYS A 6 -8.97 8.53 -0.48
N GLU A 7 -9.69 9.57 -0.90
CA GLU A 7 -10.28 10.57 -0.01
C GLU A 7 -11.26 9.96 0.99
N ASN A 8 -11.05 10.28 2.27
CA ASN A 8 -11.84 9.80 3.41
C ASN A 8 -11.97 8.26 3.49
N LYS A 9 -11.11 7.52 2.77
CA LYS A 9 -11.11 6.06 2.84
C LYS A 9 -10.26 5.59 4.02
N ILE A 10 -10.71 4.51 4.67
CA ILE A 10 -9.98 3.86 5.76
C ILE A 10 -8.85 3.03 5.16
N PHE A 11 -7.61 3.31 5.60
CA PHE A 11 -6.37 2.69 5.12
C PHE A 11 -6.45 1.17 4.92
N GLY A 12 -6.88 0.43 5.95
CA GLY A 12 -6.94 -1.04 5.87
C GLY A 12 -7.97 -1.56 4.87
N ARG A 13 -9.12 -0.89 4.77
CA ARG A 13 -10.21 -1.29 3.86
C ARG A 13 -9.81 -1.08 2.40
N ILE A 14 -9.29 0.11 2.08
CA ILE A 14 -8.91 0.44 0.69
C ILE A 14 -7.74 -0.45 0.21
N ASN A 15 -6.74 -0.68 1.05
CA ASN A 15 -5.61 -1.55 0.70
C ASN A 15 -6.07 -3.00 0.47
N SER A 16 -7.01 -3.50 1.27
CA SER A 16 -7.55 -4.86 1.09
C SER A 16 -8.25 -5.02 -0.27
N VAL A 17 -9.08 -4.04 -0.65
CA VAL A 17 -9.77 -4.05 -1.96
C VAL A 17 -8.75 -4.02 -3.09
N ILE A 18 -7.77 -3.12 -3.02
CA ILE A 18 -6.72 -3.00 -4.04
C ILE A 18 -5.94 -4.31 -4.18
N SER A 19 -5.51 -4.90 -3.07
CA SER A 19 -4.77 -6.17 -3.09
C SER A 19 -5.60 -7.30 -3.71
N LYS A 20 -6.90 -7.40 -3.38
CA LYS A 20 -7.81 -8.39 -3.99
C LYS A 20 -7.92 -8.19 -5.50
N MET A 21 -8.12 -6.95 -5.95
CA MET A 21 -8.17 -6.64 -7.38
C MET A 21 -6.85 -6.99 -8.08
N MET A 22 -5.71 -6.63 -7.49
CA MET A 22 -4.39 -6.96 -8.03
C MET A 22 -4.17 -8.47 -8.15
N ILE A 23 -4.59 -9.26 -7.15
CA ILE A 23 -4.53 -10.73 -7.18
C ILE A 23 -5.41 -11.28 -8.30
N PHE A 24 -6.66 -10.81 -8.38
CA PHE A 24 -7.63 -11.23 -9.39
C PHE A 24 -7.08 -11.00 -10.81
N PHE A 25 -6.66 -9.78 -11.14
CA PHE A 25 -6.15 -9.49 -12.49
C PHE A 25 -4.84 -10.23 -12.80
N ASN A 26 -4.01 -10.47 -11.79
CA ASN A 26 -2.82 -11.28 -11.98
C ASN A 26 -3.16 -12.75 -12.28
N PHE A 27 -4.18 -13.31 -11.63
CA PHE A 27 -4.65 -14.68 -11.89
C PHE A 27 -5.11 -14.84 -13.35
N TYR A 28 -5.89 -13.88 -13.87
CA TYR A 28 -6.33 -13.86 -15.27
C TYR A 28 -5.29 -13.30 -16.26
N LYS A 29 -4.02 -13.14 -15.83
CA LYS A 29 -2.91 -12.60 -16.65
C LYS A 29 -3.23 -11.23 -17.32
N LYS A 30 -4.16 -10.45 -16.76
CA LYS A 30 -4.52 -9.12 -17.27
C LYS A 30 -3.47 -8.10 -16.84
N LYS A 31 -3.04 -7.26 -17.79
CA LYS A 31 -2.10 -6.16 -17.53
C LYS A 31 -2.89 -4.90 -17.18
N ILE A 32 -3.14 -4.69 -15.88
CA ILE A 32 -3.84 -3.50 -15.38
C ILE A 32 -2.92 -2.68 -14.49
N ILE A 33 -2.88 -1.38 -14.75
CA ILE A 33 -2.22 -0.36 -13.94
C ILE A 33 -3.23 0.23 -12.96
N PHE A 34 -2.80 0.39 -11.70
CA PHE A 34 -3.57 0.99 -10.61
C PHE A 34 -2.99 2.36 -10.28
N ILE A 35 -3.83 3.38 -10.27
CA ILE A 35 -3.47 4.76 -9.95
C ILE A 35 -4.31 5.18 -8.75
N LEU A 36 -3.66 5.39 -7.61
CA LEU A 36 -4.30 5.92 -6.40
C LEU A 36 -4.00 7.41 -6.29
N PHE A 37 -5.04 8.21 -6.09
CA PHE A 37 -4.94 9.65 -5.87
C PHE A 37 -5.57 10.05 -4.52
N ASN A 38 -5.31 11.28 -4.07
CA ASN A 38 -5.73 11.82 -2.77
C ASN A 38 -5.23 11.00 -1.55
N ILE A 39 -4.02 10.46 -1.65
CA ILE A 39 -3.42 9.61 -0.60
C ILE A 39 -3.23 10.35 0.73
N SER A 40 -2.98 11.66 0.67
CA SER A 40 -2.88 12.54 1.84
C SER A 40 -4.13 12.46 2.74
N LYS A 41 -5.31 12.31 2.13
CA LYS A 41 -6.64 12.29 2.75
C LYS A 41 -7.09 10.91 3.27
N ILE A 42 -6.21 9.90 3.24
CA ILE A 42 -6.51 8.57 3.82
C ILE A 42 -6.55 8.64 5.35
N ILE A 43 -7.55 7.97 5.93
CA ILE A 43 -7.73 7.87 7.38
C ILE A 43 -6.90 6.70 7.92
N PHE A 44 -5.88 7.02 8.73
CA PHE A 44 -5.06 6.06 9.47
C PHE A 44 -5.52 5.97 10.92
N LYS A 45 -5.95 4.78 11.37
CA LYS A 45 -6.29 4.52 12.78
C LYS A 45 -5.06 4.26 13.67
N LYS A 46 -3.99 3.70 13.08
CA LYS A 46 -2.75 3.39 13.81
C LYS A 46 -1.85 4.63 13.82
N LYS A 47 -1.12 4.87 14.92
CA LYS A 47 -0.22 6.02 15.08
C LYS A 47 1.26 5.70 14.77
N PHE A 48 1.70 4.47 15.05
CA PHE A 48 3.11 4.07 14.94
C PHE A 48 3.31 2.64 14.39
N PHE A 49 4.51 2.39 13.88
CA PHE A 49 5.00 1.07 13.47
C PHE A 49 6.32 0.76 14.18
N PHE A 50 6.53 -0.51 14.50
CA PHE A 50 7.77 -1.01 15.07
C PHE A 50 8.62 -1.68 14.00
N PHE A 51 9.93 -1.54 14.14
CA PHE A 51 10.94 -2.13 13.27
C PHE A 51 12.14 -2.55 14.11
N HIS A 52 12.82 -3.60 13.69
CA HIS A 52 14.04 -4.08 14.33
C HIS A 52 15.13 -4.25 13.27
N SER A 53 16.38 -3.96 13.60
CA SER A 53 17.50 -4.12 12.65
C SER A 53 18.06 -5.54 12.62
N GLY A 54 17.75 -6.37 13.63
CA GLY A 54 18.37 -7.67 13.86
C GLY A 54 19.40 -7.68 14.99
N ASN A 55 19.85 -6.51 15.45
CA ASN A 55 20.80 -6.39 16.56
C ASN A 55 20.08 -6.40 17.90
N ILE A 56 20.68 -7.02 18.91
CA ILE A 56 20.13 -7.11 20.28
C ILE A 56 19.77 -5.69 20.79
N GLY A 57 18.55 -5.54 21.32
CA GLY A 57 18.06 -4.28 21.92
C GLY A 57 17.66 -3.17 20.95
N ASN A 58 17.70 -3.36 19.62
CA ASN A 58 17.50 -2.27 18.65
C ASN A 58 16.06 -2.16 18.12
N LEU A 59 15.07 -2.13 19.02
CA LEU A 59 13.67 -1.91 18.64
C LEU A 59 13.41 -0.42 18.38
N LYS A 60 13.03 -0.10 17.14
CA LYS A 60 12.75 1.27 16.70
C LYS A 60 11.26 1.49 16.49
N LYS A 61 10.74 2.58 17.05
CA LYS A 61 9.38 3.07 16.81
C LYS A 61 9.41 4.18 15.76
N LYS A 62 8.51 4.12 14.78
CA LYS A 62 8.37 5.16 13.74
C LYS A 62 6.92 5.61 13.62
N ASN A 63 6.73 6.91 13.48
CA ASN A 63 5.41 7.49 13.26
C ASN A 63 4.97 7.32 11.80
N ILE A 64 3.66 7.31 11.60
CA ILE A 64 3.03 7.09 10.29
C ILE A 64 3.05 8.34 9.41
N THR A 65 2.93 9.50 10.05
CA THR A 65 2.80 10.83 9.41
C THR A 65 3.96 11.13 8.47
N GLU A 66 5.18 10.73 8.82
CA GLU A 66 6.39 11.02 8.05
C GLU A 66 6.46 10.27 6.71
N LYS A 67 5.82 9.09 6.56
CA LYS A 67 6.03 8.20 5.40
C LYS A 67 4.76 7.49 4.90
N LYS A 68 3.63 8.20 4.79
CA LYS A 68 2.33 7.62 4.33
C LYS A 68 2.44 6.76 3.07
N PHE A 69 3.10 7.25 2.02
CA PHE A 69 3.31 6.51 0.75
C PHE A 69 3.98 5.16 0.96
N PHE A 70 5.06 5.15 1.75
CA PHE A 70 5.80 3.94 2.05
C PHE A 70 4.92 2.92 2.75
N TYR A 71 4.12 3.35 3.74
CA TYR A 71 3.24 2.46 4.48
C TYR A 71 2.09 1.91 3.65
N ILE A 72 1.56 2.67 2.69
CA ILE A 72 0.55 2.18 1.75
C ILE A 72 1.16 1.11 0.84
N LYS A 73 2.29 1.40 0.19
CA LYS A 73 2.99 0.39 -0.64
C LYS A 73 3.34 -0.85 0.17
N LYS A 74 3.87 -0.67 1.38
CA LYS A 74 4.26 -1.78 2.27
C LYS A 74 3.05 -2.61 2.69
N SER A 75 1.92 -1.98 3.02
CA SER A 75 0.69 -2.68 3.38
C SER A 75 0.14 -3.50 2.23
N ILE A 76 0.04 -2.91 1.03
CA ILE A 76 -0.45 -3.62 -0.17
C ILE A 76 0.50 -4.79 -0.49
N TYR A 77 1.82 -4.56 -0.45
CA TYR A 77 2.83 -5.60 -0.66
C TYR A 77 2.68 -6.78 0.31
N ASN A 78 2.45 -6.50 1.59
CA ASN A 78 2.26 -7.53 2.61
C ASN A 78 0.94 -8.30 2.46
N MET A 79 -0.08 -7.69 1.83
CA MET A 79 -1.36 -8.34 1.53
C MET A 79 -1.33 -9.18 0.24
N LEU A 80 -0.26 -9.11 -0.55
CA LEU A 80 -0.06 -9.94 -1.75
C LEU A 80 0.64 -11.26 -1.38
N PRO A 81 0.38 -12.36 -2.13
CA PRO A 81 1.03 -13.64 -1.89
C PRO A 81 2.56 -13.55 -2.03
N ASN A 82 3.28 -14.27 -1.16
CA ASN A 82 4.74 -14.24 -1.09
C ASN A 82 5.38 -15.05 -2.23
N ASN A 83 5.37 -14.52 -3.45
CA ASN A 83 5.92 -15.17 -4.64
C ASN A 83 6.73 -14.20 -5.53
N LYS A 84 7.38 -14.74 -6.58
CA LYS A 84 8.17 -13.97 -7.56
C LYS A 84 7.33 -12.89 -8.26
N ASN A 85 6.03 -13.12 -8.42
CA ASN A 85 5.10 -12.19 -9.08
C ASN A 85 4.74 -10.98 -8.22
N ARG A 86 4.90 -11.05 -6.90
CA ARG A 86 4.61 -9.93 -5.98
C ARG A 86 5.35 -8.65 -6.35
N LYS A 87 6.66 -8.74 -6.62
CA LYS A 87 7.46 -7.59 -7.06
C LYS A 87 6.98 -7.04 -8.41
N LYS A 88 6.63 -7.92 -9.36
CA LYS A 88 6.09 -7.53 -10.68
C LYS A 88 4.74 -6.81 -10.55
N ASN A 89 3.86 -7.26 -9.66
CA ASN A 89 2.55 -6.66 -9.45
C ASN A 89 2.66 -5.28 -8.79
N MET A 90 3.57 -5.11 -7.83
CA MET A 90 3.79 -3.78 -7.23
C MET A 90 4.29 -2.72 -8.21
N LYS A 91 4.99 -3.10 -9.29
CA LYS A 91 5.40 -2.14 -10.34
C LYS A 91 4.21 -1.53 -11.09
N LYS A 92 3.02 -2.12 -10.98
CA LYS A 92 1.78 -1.64 -11.62
C LYS A 92 1.00 -0.65 -10.73
N LEU A 93 1.49 -0.36 -9.52
CA LEU A 93 0.82 0.51 -8.54
C LEU A 93 1.51 1.89 -8.49
N PHE A 94 0.78 2.92 -8.91
CA PHE A 94 1.19 4.31 -8.81
C PHE A 94 0.38 5.04 -7.75
N LEU A 95 1.05 5.93 -7.03
CA LEU A 95 0.54 6.63 -5.87
C LEU A 95 0.78 8.13 -6.08
N PHE A 96 -0.27 8.94 -5.98
CA PHE A 96 -0.21 10.39 -6.12
C PHE A 96 -0.86 11.10 -4.92
N ASN A 97 -0.21 12.17 -4.48
CA ASN A 97 -0.82 13.18 -3.63
C ASN A 97 -1.34 14.28 -4.56
N ASN A 98 -2.47 14.06 -5.22
CA ASN A 98 -3.13 15.17 -5.91
C ASN A 98 -3.85 15.99 -4.83
N ASN A 99 -3.41 17.23 -4.66
CA ASN A 99 -4.25 18.29 -4.14
C ASN A 99 -4.83 18.96 -5.40
N ILE A 100 -6.03 18.56 -5.80
CA ILE A 100 -6.88 19.40 -6.64
C ILE A 100 -7.91 19.98 -5.68
#